data_AF-A0A0G1AS97-F1
#
_entry.id   AF-A0A0G1AS97-F1
#
_cell.length_a   1.000
_cell.length_b   1.000
_cell.length_c   1.000
_cell.angle_alpha   90.00
_cell.angle_beta   90.00
_cell.angle_gamma   90.00
#
_symmetry.space_group_name_H-M   'P 1'
#
loop_
_entity.id
_entity.type
_entity.pdbx_description
1 polymer ?
#
loop_
_entity_poly.entity_id
_entity_poly.type
_entity_poly.pdbx_seq_one_letter_code
_entity_poly.pdbx_strand_id
1 'polypeptide(L)'
;MTSGQYLAIAVLIAGTIVFTHDQWISRLQLNNRFAWIVASGILFGISYVLLRQVFLETSFVNGLVISRLAAAAFALAFLMLPSVRRQVFSPSSRSPIVSRSALALTIGAQAMGGASGLLISFGITLASASLVNSLFGVQYLVILAAALIFAKKYPHLLEELSGKVIIQKIIGVAIISVGLYLLAK
;
A
#
# COMPACT_ATOMS: atom_id res chain seq x y z
N MET A 1 2.01 -16.35 19.51
CA MET A 1 0.94 -15.34 19.34
C MET A 1 -0.08 -15.56 20.44
N THR A 2 -0.56 -14.51 21.09
CA THR A 2 -1.59 -14.63 22.14
C THR A 2 -2.99 -14.68 21.52
N SER A 3 -3.99 -15.21 22.22
CA SER A 3 -5.39 -15.22 21.75
C SER A 3 -5.90 -13.83 21.37
N GLY A 4 -5.41 -12.77 22.03
CA GLY A 4 -5.72 -11.38 21.71
C GLY A 4 -5.20 -10.92 20.35
N GLN A 5 -4.02 -11.41 19.92
CA GLN A 5 -3.45 -11.05 18.61
C GLN A 5 -4.26 -11.64 17.45
N TYR A 6 -4.79 -12.85 17.59
CA TYR A 6 -5.67 -13.44 16.59
C TYR A 6 -6.97 -12.64 16.44
N LEU A 7 -7.55 -12.19 17.55
CA LEU A 7 -8.72 -11.32 17.53
C LEU A 7 -8.41 -9.97 16.87
N ALA A 8 -7.27 -9.37 17.18
CA ALA A 8 -6.83 -8.12 16.55
C ALA A 8 -6.70 -8.27 15.02
N ILE A 9 -6.11 -9.38 14.54
CA ILE A 9 -6.00 -9.69 13.11
C ILE A 9 -7.39 -9.85 12.47
N ALA A 10 -8.30 -10.57 13.12
CA ALA A 10 -9.67 -10.73 12.62
C ALA A 10 -10.41 -9.39 12.49
N VAL A 11 -10.24 -8.50 13.48
CA VAL A 11 -10.80 -7.14 13.46
C VAL A 11 -10.21 -6.30 12.33
N LEU A 12 -8.89 -6.38 12.11
CA LEU A 12 -8.21 -5.69 11.00
C LEU A 12 -8.73 -6.15 9.63
N ILE A 13 -8.90 -7.46 9.45
CA ILE A 13 -9.45 -8.04 8.22
C ILE A 13 -10.89 -7.55 8.00
N ALA A 14 -11.73 -7.63 9.04
CA ALA A 14 -13.11 -7.18 8.97
C ALA A 14 -13.21 -5.68 8.63
N GLY A 15 -12.40 -4.83 9.29
CA GLY A 15 -12.36 -3.40 9.01
C GLY A 15 -11.92 -3.09 7.59
N THR A 16 -10.96 -3.84 7.05
CA THR A 16 -10.53 -3.70 5.65
C THR A 16 -11.64 -4.08 4.67
N ILE A 17 -12.38 -5.17 4.93
CA ILE A 17 -13.53 -5.58 4.12
C ILE A 17 -14.59 -4.48 4.11
N VAL A 18 -14.96 -3.95 5.28
CA VAL A 18 -15.94 -2.85 5.40
C VAL A 18 -15.44 -1.61 4.64
N PHE A 19 -14.16 -1.26 4.78
CA PHE A 19 -13.56 -0.09 4.14
C PHE A 19 -13.57 -0.17 2.59
N THR A 20 -13.40 -1.37 2.02
CA THR A 20 -13.27 -1.58 0.56
C THR A 20 -14.55 -2.11 -0.10
N HIS A 21 -15.58 -2.48 0.66
CA HIS A 21 -16.78 -3.18 0.16
C HIS A 21 -17.46 -2.52 -1.06
N ASP A 22 -17.63 -1.19 -1.08
CA ASP A 22 -18.29 -0.49 -2.21
C ASP A 22 -17.56 -0.62 -3.55
N GLN A 23 -16.23 -0.76 -3.52
CA GLN A 23 -15.40 -0.87 -4.72
C GLN A 23 -15.11 -2.34 -5.08
N TRP A 24 -15.12 -3.23 -4.08
CA TRP A 24 -14.65 -4.60 -4.21
C TRP A 24 -15.73 -5.56 -4.72
N ILE A 25 -16.94 -5.51 -4.18
CA ILE A 25 -17.97 -6.54 -4.47
C ILE A 25 -18.48 -6.46 -5.91
N SER A 26 -18.66 -5.26 -6.45
CA SER A 26 -19.16 -5.07 -7.82
C SER A 26 -18.13 -5.39 -8.91
N ARG A 27 -16.83 -5.42 -8.56
CA ARG A 27 -15.72 -5.62 -9.50
C ARG A 27 -14.96 -6.93 -9.29
N LEU A 28 -15.38 -7.77 -8.34
CA LEU A 28 -14.73 -9.03 -8.04
C LEU A 28 -14.97 -10.05 -9.16
N GLN A 29 -13.93 -10.33 -9.95
CA GLN A 29 -13.97 -11.39 -10.96
C GLN A 29 -13.28 -12.64 -10.42
N LEU A 30 -14.06 -13.66 -10.04
CA LEU A 30 -13.57 -14.96 -9.56
C LEU A 30 -13.08 -15.85 -10.72
N ASN A 31 -12.06 -15.40 -11.43
CA ASN A 31 -11.40 -16.15 -12.51
C ASN A 31 -9.92 -16.41 -12.15
N ASN A 32 -9.13 -16.96 -13.07
CA ASN A 32 -7.70 -17.23 -12.85
C ASN A 32 -6.88 -15.99 -12.40
N ARG A 33 -7.38 -14.76 -12.60
CA ARG A 33 -6.73 -13.54 -12.09
C ARG A 33 -6.82 -13.45 -10.56
N PHE A 34 -7.87 -14.00 -9.95
CA PHE A 34 -8.00 -14.05 -8.50
C PHE A 34 -6.86 -14.84 -7.86
N ALA A 35 -6.47 -15.97 -8.46
CA ALA A 35 -5.33 -16.76 -7.99
C ALA A 35 -4.02 -15.94 -8.02
N TRP A 36 -3.81 -15.12 -9.06
CA TRP A 36 -2.66 -14.22 -9.14
C TRP A 36 -2.70 -13.09 -8.10
N ILE A 37 -3.88 -12.55 -7.79
CA ILE A 37 -4.06 -11.55 -6.72
C ILE A 37 -3.68 -12.14 -5.36
N VAL A 38 -4.19 -13.34 -5.05
CA VAL A 38 -3.89 -14.04 -3.80
C VAL A 38 -2.40 -14.39 -3.72
N ALA A 39 -1.83 -14.93 -4.79
CA ALA A 39 -0.40 -15.25 -4.85
C ALA A 39 0.48 -14.00 -4.64
N SER A 40 0.12 -12.86 -5.25
CA SER A 40 0.81 -11.59 -5.04
C SER A 40 0.75 -11.14 -3.58
N GLY A 41 -0.42 -11.23 -2.94
CA GLY A 41 -0.58 -10.91 -1.51
C GLY A 41 0.28 -11.80 -0.60
N ILE A 42 0.34 -13.11 -0.88
CA ILE A 42 1.19 -14.05 -0.11
C ILE A 42 2.67 -13.72 -0.30
N LEU A 43 3.12 -13.53 -1.55
CA LEU A 43 4.51 -13.16 -1.84
C LEU A 43 4.89 -11.82 -1.20
N PHE A 44 3.97 -10.85 -1.16
CA PHE A 44 4.16 -9.59 -0.47
C PHE A 44 4.30 -9.79 1.05
N GLY A 45 3.47 -10.64 1.66
CA GLY A 45 3.61 -10.99 3.08
C GLY A 45 4.95 -11.64 3.39
N ILE A 46 5.36 -12.62 2.58
CA ILE A 46 6.67 -13.30 2.72
C ILE A 46 7.81 -12.30 2.59
N SER A 47 7.77 -11.40 1.59
CA SER A 47 8.83 -10.41 1.40
C SER A 47 8.99 -9.48 2.60
N TYR A 48 7.88 -9.08 3.24
CA TYR A 48 7.92 -8.27 4.46
C TYR A 48 8.49 -9.03 5.67
N VAL A 49 8.16 -10.31 5.83
CA VAL A 49 8.75 -11.14 6.89
C VAL A 49 10.25 -11.28 6.71
N LEU A 50 10.72 -11.54 5.48
CA LEU A 50 12.15 -11.61 5.16
C LEU A 50 12.84 -10.26 5.38
N LEU A 51 12.21 -9.17 4.95
CA LEU A 51 12.73 -7.81 5.16
C LEU A 51 12.90 -7.49 6.65
N ARG A 52 11.96 -7.92 7.49
CA ARG A 52 12.08 -7.79 8.95
C ARG A 52 13.31 -8.51 9.48
N GLN A 53 13.60 -9.73 9.02
CA GLN A 53 14.79 -10.47 9.45
C GLN A 53 16.08 -9.73 9.07
N VAL A 54 16.16 -9.17 7.86
CA VAL A 54 17.31 -8.36 7.43
C VAL A 54 17.53 -7.16 8.37
N PHE A 55 16.47 -6.47 8.79
CA PHE A 55 16.58 -5.34 9.71
C PHE A 55 16.92 -5.73 11.16
N LEU A 56 16.69 -6.98 11.57
CA LEU A 56 17.09 -7.47 12.89
C LEU A 56 18.58 -7.83 12.94
N GLU A 57 19.14 -8.30 11.81
CA GLU A 57 20.53 -8.77 11.72
C GLU A 57 21.50 -7.70 11.19
N THR A 58 21.01 -6.62 10.59
CA THR A 58 21.84 -5.58 9.96
C THR A 58 21.46 -4.17 10.42
N SER A 59 22.37 -3.21 10.23
CA SER A 59 22.04 -1.80 10.47
C SER A 59 20.95 -1.32 9.52
N PHE A 60 20.13 -0.37 9.98
CA PHE A 60 19.00 0.15 9.21
C PHE A 60 19.40 0.58 7.78
N VAL A 61 20.47 1.35 7.64
CA VAL A 61 20.95 1.84 6.33
C VAL A 61 21.35 0.67 5.44
N ASN A 62 22.03 -0.34 5.99
CA ASN A 62 22.47 -1.49 5.22
C ASN A 62 21.29 -2.36 4.77
N GLY A 63 20.34 -2.63 5.69
CA GLY A 63 19.10 -3.36 5.35
C GLY A 63 18.25 -2.62 4.32
N LEU A 64 18.19 -1.28 4.39
CA LEU A 64 17.52 -0.47 3.39
C LEU A 64 18.21 -0.57 2.02
N VAL A 65 19.53 -0.41 1.95
CA VAL A 65 20.26 -0.49 0.68
C VAL A 65 20.15 -1.88 0.06
N ILE A 66 20.38 -2.94 0.84
CA ILE A 66 20.31 -4.33 0.37
C ILE A 66 18.91 -4.66 -0.13
N SER A 67 17.85 -4.29 0.59
CA SER A 67 16.48 -4.56 0.16
C SER A 67 16.11 -3.87 -1.15
N ARG A 68 16.57 -2.63 -1.38
CA ARG A 68 16.34 -1.91 -2.63
C ARG A 68 17.17 -2.48 -3.78
N LEU A 69 18.42 -2.87 -3.53
CA LEU A 69 19.25 -3.56 -4.53
C LEU A 69 18.66 -4.91 -4.92
N ALA A 70 18.17 -5.69 -3.96
CA ALA A 70 17.50 -6.96 -4.23
C ALA A 70 16.22 -6.77 -5.05
N ALA A 71 15.39 -5.78 -4.70
CA ALA A 71 14.19 -5.45 -5.46
C ALA A 71 14.52 -4.98 -6.90
N ALA A 72 15.57 -4.16 -7.06
CA ALA A 72 16.04 -3.71 -8.36
C ALA A 72 16.58 -4.88 -9.20
N ALA A 73 17.39 -5.76 -8.61
CA ALA A 73 17.90 -6.96 -9.27
C ALA A 73 16.75 -7.89 -9.71
N PHE A 74 15.76 -8.10 -8.85
CA PHE A 74 14.58 -8.91 -9.19
C PHE A 74 13.75 -8.28 -10.31
N ALA A 75 13.55 -6.97 -10.29
CA ALA A 75 12.87 -6.25 -11.38
C ALA A 75 13.65 -6.33 -12.70
N LEU A 76 14.99 -6.25 -12.67
CA LEU A 76 15.84 -6.43 -13.84
C LEU A 76 15.79 -7.87 -14.36
N ALA A 77 15.65 -8.86 -13.48
CA ALA A 77 15.46 -10.26 -13.89
C ALA A 77 14.17 -10.46 -14.70
N PHE A 78 13.10 -9.69 -14.42
CA PHE A 78 11.90 -9.71 -15.27
C PHE A 78 12.16 -9.25 -16.71
N LEU A 79 13.20 -8.45 -16.94
CA LEU A 79 13.59 -8.03 -18.28
C LEU A 79 14.15 -9.18 -19.13
N MET A 80 14.51 -10.31 -18.51
CA MET A 80 14.85 -11.55 -19.20
C MET A 80 13.63 -12.19 -19.86
N LEU A 81 12.40 -11.88 -19.42
CA LEU A 81 11.20 -12.39 -20.07
C LEU A 81 10.98 -11.64 -21.40
N PRO A 82 10.88 -12.36 -22.54
CA PRO A 82 10.71 -11.73 -23.86
C PRO A 82 9.45 -10.86 -23.95
N SER A 83 8.38 -11.25 -23.25
CA SER A 83 7.12 -10.49 -23.18
C SER A 83 7.30 -9.13 -22.51
N VAL A 84 8.02 -9.08 -21.39
CA VAL A 84 8.31 -7.84 -20.64
C VAL A 84 9.29 -6.98 -21.43
N ARG A 85 10.36 -7.58 -21.96
CA ARG A 85 11.34 -6.87 -22.80
C ARG A 85 10.67 -6.21 -24.00
N ARG A 86 9.73 -6.88 -24.66
CA ARG A 86 8.97 -6.29 -25.77
C ARG A 86 8.08 -5.15 -25.29
N GLN A 87 7.43 -5.24 -24.13
CA GLN A 87 6.61 -4.13 -23.62
C GLN A 87 7.45 -2.91 -23.23
N VAL A 88 8.65 -3.11 -22.68
CA VAL A 88 9.54 -2.03 -22.23
C VAL A 88 10.28 -1.37 -23.39
N PHE A 89 10.79 -2.15 -24.34
CA PHE A 89 11.66 -1.66 -25.42
C PHE A 89 10.98 -1.58 -26.79
N SER A 90 9.77 -2.12 -26.97
CA SER A 90 9.05 -1.89 -28.23
C SER A 90 8.68 -0.41 -28.27
N PRO A 91 9.01 0.32 -29.35
CA PRO A 91 8.44 1.63 -29.59
C PRO A 91 6.93 1.43 -29.77
N SER A 92 6.16 1.68 -28.72
CA SER A 92 4.70 1.62 -28.84
C SER A 92 4.31 2.75 -29.80
N SER A 93 3.84 2.41 -31.00
CA SER A 93 3.32 3.40 -31.97
C SER A 93 2.02 4.08 -31.49
N ARG A 94 1.68 3.95 -30.21
CA ARG A 94 0.45 4.43 -29.55
C ARG A 94 0.64 4.80 -28.07
N SER A 95 1.86 5.04 -27.58
CA SER A 95 1.94 5.76 -26.29
C SER A 95 1.69 7.22 -26.60
N PRO A 96 0.64 7.86 -26.05
CA PRO A 96 0.60 9.31 -26.07
C PRO A 96 1.92 9.78 -25.44
N ILE A 97 2.53 10.79 -26.04
CA ILE A 97 3.67 11.51 -25.46
C ILE A 97 3.37 11.65 -23.97
N VAL A 98 4.14 10.99 -23.10
CA VAL A 98 3.96 11.12 -21.65
C VAL A 98 4.11 12.60 -21.39
N SER A 99 3.01 13.28 -21.11
CA SER A 99 3.03 14.73 -20.97
C SER A 99 4.04 15.08 -19.87
N ARG A 100 4.74 16.20 -20.01
CA ARG A 100 5.66 16.66 -18.96
C ARG A 100 4.97 16.68 -17.59
N SER A 101 3.66 16.95 -17.56
CA SER A 101 2.84 16.87 -16.36
C SER A 101 2.67 15.44 -15.80
N ALA A 102 2.43 14.43 -16.64
CA ALA A 102 2.32 13.04 -16.20
C ALA A 102 3.66 12.49 -15.69
N LEU A 103 4.76 12.85 -16.35
CA LEU A 103 6.11 12.49 -15.90
C LEU A 103 6.45 13.17 -14.57
N ALA A 104 6.20 14.47 -14.44
CA ALA A 104 6.40 15.21 -13.20
C ALA A 104 5.55 14.64 -12.04
N LEU A 105 4.29 14.28 -12.31
CA LEU A 105 3.41 13.68 -11.32
C LEU A 105 3.93 12.30 -10.86
N THR A 106 4.41 11.48 -11.80
CA THR A 106 4.96 10.16 -11.49
C THR A 106 6.23 10.26 -10.66
N ILE A 107 7.16 11.15 -11.04
CA ILE A 107 8.39 11.39 -10.29
C ILE A 107 8.08 11.95 -8.90
N GLY A 108 7.16 12.91 -8.81
CA GLY A 108 6.70 13.48 -7.54
C GLY A 108 6.10 12.42 -6.62
N ALA A 109 5.24 11.54 -7.15
CA ALA A 109 4.65 10.45 -6.39
C ALA A 109 5.70 9.45 -5.88
N GLN A 110 6.68 9.08 -6.72
CA GLN A 110 7.77 8.19 -6.32
C GLN A 110 8.67 8.83 -5.26
N ALA A 111 8.98 10.12 -5.39
CA ALA A 111 9.77 10.86 -4.42
C ALA A 111 9.04 10.92 -3.05
N MET A 112 7.73 11.20 -3.05
CA MET A 112 6.91 11.17 -1.84
C MET A 112 6.86 9.77 -1.21
N GLY A 113 6.73 8.72 -2.02
CA GLY A 113 6.77 7.33 -1.56
C GLY A 113 8.12 6.97 -0.91
N GLY A 114 9.23 7.38 -1.54
CA GLY A 114 10.57 7.23 -0.98
C GLY A 114 10.76 7.99 0.33
N ALA A 115 10.32 9.26 0.37
CA ALA A 115 10.36 10.10 1.56
C ALA A 115 9.53 9.51 2.71
N SER A 116 8.35 8.97 2.43
CA SER A 116 7.51 8.27 3.41
C SER A 116 8.26 7.10 4.05
N GLY A 117 8.93 6.27 3.26
CA GLY A 117 9.73 5.15 3.79
C GLY A 117 10.86 5.60 4.72
N LEU A 118 11.56 6.69 4.36
CA LEU A 118 12.61 7.27 5.20
C LEU A 118 12.04 7.84 6.51
N LEU A 119 10.93 8.59 6.43
CA LEU A 119 10.27 9.20 7.59
C LEU A 119 9.71 8.16 8.56
N ILE A 120 9.09 7.09 8.06
CA ILE A 120 8.61 5.98 8.90
C ILE A 120 9.78 5.33 9.63
N SER A 121 10.87 5.09 8.91
CA SER A 121 12.06 4.46 9.48
C SER A 121 12.72 5.32 10.55
N PHE A 122 12.81 6.63 10.30
CA PHE A 122 13.24 7.60 11.30
C PHE A 122 12.29 7.65 12.50
N GLY A 123 10.97 7.57 12.27
CA GLY A 123 9.97 7.46 13.33
C GLY A 123 10.23 6.28 14.26
N ILE A 124 10.66 5.14 13.74
CA ILE A 124 11.00 3.94 14.54
C ILE A 124 12.26 4.17 15.39
N THR A 125 13.16 5.07 14.98
CA THR A 125 14.31 5.45 15.82
C THR A 125 13.94 6.37 16.98
N LEU A 126 12.88 7.18 16.82
CA LEU A 126 12.41 8.14 17.84
C LEU A 126 11.37 7.53 18.79
N ALA A 127 10.60 6.56 18.31
CA ALA A 127 9.47 5.97 19.02
C ALA A 127 9.44 4.44 18.82
N SER A 128 8.66 3.74 19.64
CA SER A 128 8.52 2.29 19.48
C SER A 128 7.89 1.94 18.12
N ALA A 129 8.32 0.81 17.55
CA ALA A 129 7.74 0.30 16.31
C ALA A 129 6.22 0.11 16.41
N SER A 130 5.70 -0.22 17.60
CA SER A 130 4.26 -0.33 17.87
C SER A 130 3.55 1.03 17.75
N LEU A 131 4.15 2.12 18.26
CA LEU A 131 3.58 3.45 18.12
C LEU A 131 3.57 3.91 16.67
N VAL A 132 4.68 3.72 15.95
CA VAL A 132 4.75 4.06 14.51
C VAL A 132 3.75 3.24 13.71
N ASN A 133 3.62 1.94 14.02
CA ASN A 133 2.63 1.10 13.36
C ASN A 133 1.20 1.56 13.63
N SER A 134 0.89 2.04 14.84
CA SER A 134 -0.44 2.57 15.17
C SER A 134 -0.86 3.77 14.32
N LEU A 135 0.11 4.55 13.81
CA LEU A 135 -0.16 5.69 12.92
C LEU A 135 -0.66 5.26 11.53
N PHE A 136 -0.47 4.00 11.11
CA PHE A 136 -1.07 3.51 9.87
C PHE A 136 -2.60 3.55 9.91
N GLY A 137 -3.23 3.42 11.08
CA GLY A 137 -4.68 3.63 11.24
C GLY A 137 -5.09 5.08 10.91
N VAL A 138 -4.29 6.05 11.37
CA VAL A 138 -4.48 7.48 11.09
C VAL A 138 -4.21 7.80 9.62
N GLN A 139 -3.27 7.11 8.97
CA GLN A 139 -2.99 7.31 7.54
C GLN A 139 -4.26 7.15 6.68
N TYR A 140 -5.13 6.17 6.99
CA TYR A 140 -6.37 6.00 6.24
C TYR A 140 -7.35 7.17 6.44
N LEU A 141 -7.38 7.79 7.62
CA LEU A 141 -8.14 9.02 7.85
C LEU A 141 -7.59 10.18 7.04
N VAL A 142 -6.26 10.32 6.96
CA VAL A 142 -5.60 11.36 6.15
C VAL A 142 -5.93 11.18 4.67
N ILE A 143 -5.91 9.94 4.16
CA ILE A 143 -6.30 9.64 2.77
C ILE A 143 -7.76 10.03 2.53
N LEU A 144 -8.67 9.70 3.47
CA LEU A 144 -10.07 10.08 3.36
C LEU A 144 -10.25 11.61 3.38
N ALA A 145 -9.58 12.30 4.29
CA ALA A 145 -9.62 13.76 4.39
C ALA A 145 -9.08 14.43 3.12
N ALA A 146 -7.94 13.95 2.59
CA ALA A 146 -7.38 14.41 1.34
C ALA A 146 -8.36 14.20 0.18
N ALA A 147 -8.97 13.02 0.08
CA ALA A 147 -9.98 12.73 -0.92
C ALA A 147 -11.13 13.74 -0.85
N LEU A 148 -11.67 14.03 0.34
CA LEU A 148 -12.75 15.01 0.53
C LEU A 148 -12.34 16.44 0.15
N ILE A 149 -11.10 16.85 0.46
CA ILE A 149 -10.56 18.17 0.09
C ILE A 149 -10.45 18.28 -1.43
N PHE A 150 -9.85 17.27 -2.08
CA PHE A 150 -9.68 17.27 -3.54
C PHE A 150 -11.01 17.16 -4.28
N ALA A 151 -11.99 16.47 -3.70
CA ALA A 151 -13.29 16.31 -4.29
C ALA A 151 -14.07 17.65 -4.38
N LYS A 152 -13.76 18.65 -3.53
CA LYS A 152 -14.25 20.03 -3.72
C LYS A 152 -13.72 20.70 -5.00
N LYS A 153 -12.47 20.39 -5.38
CA LYS A 153 -11.82 20.94 -6.58
C LYS A 153 -12.14 20.14 -7.84
N TYR A 154 -12.45 18.85 -7.67
CA TYR A 154 -12.71 17.89 -8.74
C TYR A 154 -14.03 17.14 -8.45
N PRO A 155 -15.20 17.75 -8.73
CA PRO A 155 -16.50 17.21 -8.33
C PRO A 155 -16.85 15.84 -8.96
N HIS A 156 -16.24 15.50 -10.10
CA HIS A 156 -16.38 14.17 -10.70
C HIS A 156 -15.86 13.04 -9.78
N LEU A 157 -14.99 13.34 -8.81
CA LEU A 157 -14.55 12.39 -7.78
C LEU A 157 -15.59 12.22 -6.66
N LEU A 158 -16.55 13.15 -6.52
CA LEU A 158 -17.65 13.07 -5.53
C LEU A 158 -18.78 12.15 -5.98
N GLU A 159 -19.01 11.99 -7.29
CA GLU A 159 -20.05 11.08 -7.80
C GLU A 159 -19.81 9.63 -7.34
N GLU A 160 -18.55 9.24 -7.14
CA GLU A 160 -18.19 7.93 -6.57
C GLU A 160 -18.23 7.88 -5.02
N LEU A 161 -18.35 9.04 -4.35
CA LEU A 161 -18.30 9.19 -2.89
C LEU A 161 -19.65 9.68 -2.35
N SER A 162 -20.70 8.87 -2.48
CA SER A 162 -21.98 9.15 -1.82
C SER A 162 -21.81 9.27 -0.29
N GLY A 163 -22.70 10.01 0.40
CA GLY A 163 -22.64 10.16 1.87
C GLY A 163 -22.61 8.81 2.61
N LYS A 164 -23.26 7.78 2.06
CA LYS A 164 -23.21 6.40 2.59
C LYS A 164 -21.81 5.78 2.47
N VAL A 165 -21.15 5.96 1.33
CA VAL A 165 -19.77 5.49 1.08
C VAL A 165 -18.79 6.19 2.03
N ILE A 166 -18.97 7.48 2.28
CA ILE A 166 -18.12 8.23 3.23
C ILE A 166 -18.29 7.68 4.65
N ILE A 167 -19.53 7.49 5.12
CA ILE A 167 -19.80 6.92 6.45
C ILE A 167 -19.20 5.52 6.57
N GLN A 168 -19.37 4.67 5.54
CA GLN A 168 -18.77 3.35 5.50
C GLN A 168 -17.24 3.38 5.59
N LYS A 169 -16.59 4.31 4.86
CA LYS A 169 -15.14 4.49 4.94
C LYS A 169 -14.71 4.95 6.34
N ILE A 170 -15.44 5.86 6.97
CA ILE A 170 -15.17 6.30 8.36
C ILE A 170 -15.26 5.10 9.32
N ILE A 171 -16.34 4.31 9.23
CA ILE A 171 -16.54 3.11 10.06
C ILE A 171 -15.42 2.10 9.82
N GLY A 172 -15.07 1.82 8.57
CA GLY A 172 -13.97 0.92 8.21
C GLY A 172 -12.64 1.35 8.83
N VAL A 173 -12.30 2.64 8.72
CA VAL A 173 -11.07 3.18 9.33
C VAL A 173 -11.11 3.14 10.85
N ALA A 174 -12.27 3.37 11.48
CA ALA A 174 -12.42 3.23 12.93
C ALA A 174 -12.16 1.78 13.37
N ILE A 175 -12.74 0.79 12.67
CA ILE A 175 -12.53 -0.64 12.96
C ILE A 175 -11.05 -1.03 12.76
N ILE A 176 -10.42 -0.57 11.68
CA ILE A 176 -8.99 -0.80 11.43
C ILE A 176 -8.14 -0.21 12.56
N SER A 177 -8.45 1.01 13.00
CA SER A 177 -7.73 1.69 14.08
C SER A 177 -7.86 0.94 15.40
N VAL A 178 -9.05 0.41 15.71
CA VAL A 178 -9.28 -0.45 16.90
C VAL A 178 -8.49 -1.75 16.79
N GLY A 179 -8.54 -2.43 15.65
CA GLY A 179 -7.79 -3.67 15.43
C GLY A 179 -6.27 -3.47 15.58
N LEU A 180 -5.77 -2.34 15.09
CA LEU A 180 -4.36 -1.97 15.20
C LEU A 180 -3.95 -1.65 16.64
N TYR A 181 -4.80 -0.95 17.39
CA TYR A 181 -4.60 -0.70 18.82
C TYR A 181 -4.55 -2.02 19.62
N LEU A 182 -5.47 -2.95 19.34
CA LEU A 182 -5.48 -4.28 19.98
C LEU A 182 -4.26 -5.13 19.61
N LEU A 183 -3.71 -4.96 18.40
CA LEU A 183 -2.51 -5.67 17.96
C LEU A 183 -1.23 -5.10 18.61
N ALA A 184 -1.20 -3.79 18.86
CA ALA A 184 -0.07 -3.08 19.44
C ALA A 184 0.04 -3.22 20.97
N LYS A 185 -1.04 -3.63 21.63
CA LYS A 185 -1.13 -3.90 23.07
C LYS A 185 -0.70 -5.33 23.40
#